data_AF-A0A0G4FNW3-F1
#
_entry.id   AF-A0A0G4FNW3-F1
#
_cell.length_a   1.000
_cell.length_b   1.000
_cell.length_c   1.000
_cell.angle_alpha   90.00
_cell.angle_beta   90.00
_cell.angle_gamma   90.00
#
_symmetry.space_group_name_H-M   'P 1'
#
loop_
_entity.id
_entity.type
_entity.pdbx_description
1 polymer ?
#
loop_
_entity_poly.entity_id
_entity_poly.type
_entity_poly.pdbx_seq_one_letter_code
_entity_poly.pdbx_strand_id
1 'polypeptide(L)'
;NEQQLKQNEKELGDLQAKKDVCQAENDALNLQIAALTEEATSLLESLPVLRGFVDEYIEDIKGLSEERRQLVQDLKALEEHNNELEQQLEAVRQQNQALKAAKQASSASVSHLKGLKKELEGSTAHLEGKIADLREKLDKQLSSDRCPNNPSGKGDHFCEKCPFAMIAYHQTDEKSAKNIYHRGVDISLCQPYIAGKGFYTTSREDYTHHKAHNRGFMVKLGLRLGRARIFDEDGRGRARARGPLNEPLDGERLKAMGYDSVIVAYTNFLEYIIYEGARAVPLDWYPYPRQRH
;
A
#
# COMPACT_ATOMS: atom_id res chain seq x y z
N ASN A 1 98.50 17.56 -126.64
CA ASN A 1 97.29 18.41 -126.54
C ASN A 1 95.99 17.65 -126.70
N GLU A 2 95.76 16.88 -127.77
CA GLU A 2 94.46 16.24 -128.01
C GLU A 2 94.10 15.09 -127.03
N GLN A 3 95.07 14.24 -126.66
CA GLN A 3 94.85 13.19 -125.65
C GLN A 3 94.54 13.75 -124.25
N GLN A 4 95.20 14.85 -123.87
CA GLN A 4 94.94 15.54 -122.61
C GLN A 4 93.52 16.12 -122.57
N LEU A 5 93.04 16.63 -123.71
CA LEU A 5 91.70 17.21 -123.84
C LEU A 5 90.62 16.14 -123.69
N LYS A 6 90.79 14.98 -124.36
CA LYS A 6 89.89 13.82 -124.21
C LYS A 6 89.87 13.26 -122.78
N GLN A 7 91.01 13.28 -122.09
CA GLN A 7 91.12 12.88 -120.69
C GLN A 7 90.36 13.87 -119.78
N ASN A 8 90.56 15.17 -119.97
CA ASN A 8 89.86 16.21 -119.21
C ASN A 8 88.34 16.18 -119.46
N GLU A 9 87.88 15.92 -120.69
CA GLU A 9 86.46 15.77 -121.02
C GLU A 9 85.83 14.57 -120.30
N LYS A 10 86.56 13.45 -120.22
CA LYS A 10 86.12 12.27 -119.46
C LYS A 10 86.03 12.56 -117.96
N GLU A 11 87.07 13.18 -117.40
CA GLU A 11 87.09 13.57 -115.97
C GLU A 11 85.97 14.57 -115.63
N LEU A 12 85.70 15.52 -116.53
CA LEU A 12 84.58 16.46 -116.39
C LEU A 12 83.23 15.72 -116.40
N GLY A 13 83.06 14.76 -117.30
CA GLY A 13 81.86 13.91 -117.37
C GLY A 13 81.66 13.06 -116.11
N ASP A 14 82.73 12.44 -115.59
CA ASP A 14 82.70 11.65 -114.36
C ASP A 14 82.39 12.53 -113.13
N LEU A 15 82.94 13.76 -113.08
CA LEU A 15 82.64 14.73 -112.02
C LEU A 15 81.19 15.22 -112.09
N GLN A 16 80.66 15.45 -113.29
CA GLN A 16 79.26 15.83 -113.48
C GLN A 16 78.33 14.71 -113.04
N ALA A 17 78.61 13.46 -113.41
CA ALA A 17 77.84 12.30 -112.96
C ALA A 17 77.85 12.15 -111.42
N LYS A 18 79.01 12.33 -110.78
CA LYS A 18 79.12 12.33 -109.30
C LYS A 18 78.31 13.47 -108.67
N LYS A 19 78.34 14.67 -109.26
CA LYS A 19 77.55 15.81 -108.80
C LYS A 19 76.06 15.48 -108.86
N ASP A 20 75.58 14.91 -109.97
CA ASP A 20 74.18 14.57 -110.16
C ASP A 20 73.71 13.47 -109.19
N VAL A 21 74.56 12.47 -108.90
CA VAL A 21 74.30 11.47 -107.85
C VAL A 21 74.21 12.11 -106.48
N CYS A 22 75.19 12.94 -106.09
CA CYS A 22 75.16 13.66 -104.82
C CYS A 22 73.93 14.57 -104.71
N GLN A 23 73.52 15.21 -105.81
CA GLN A 23 72.34 16.07 -105.85
C GLN A 23 71.08 15.25 -105.59
N ALA A 24 70.92 14.11 -106.25
CA ALA A 24 69.78 13.21 -106.05
C ALA A 24 69.74 12.63 -104.62
N GLU A 25 70.90 12.28 -104.05
CA GLU A 25 70.99 11.85 -102.65
C GLU A 25 70.60 12.96 -101.67
N ASN A 26 71.01 14.21 -101.95
CA ASN A 26 70.65 15.37 -101.13
C ASN A 26 69.14 15.65 -101.21
N ASP A 27 68.55 15.59 -102.40
CA ASP A 27 67.10 15.75 -102.59
C ASP A 27 66.32 14.66 -101.86
N ALA A 28 66.80 13.40 -101.90
CA ALA A 28 66.21 12.29 -101.16
C ALA A 28 66.31 12.48 -99.63
N LEU A 29 67.45 12.95 -99.12
CA LEU A 29 67.62 13.27 -97.70
C LEU A 29 66.72 14.43 -97.28
N ASN A 30 66.57 15.46 -98.09
CA ASN A 30 65.67 16.59 -97.81
C ASN A 30 64.20 16.15 -97.73
N LEU A 31 63.78 15.22 -98.59
CA LEU A 31 62.45 14.61 -98.52
C LEU A 31 62.25 13.81 -97.21
N GLN A 32 63.25 13.03 -96.80
CA GLN A 32 63.19 12.30 -95.52
C GLN A 32 63.14 13.24 -94.31
N ILE A 33 63.93 14.31 -94.32
CA ILE A 33 63.92 15.33 -93.26
C ILE A 33 62.54 15.98 -93.17
N ALA A 34 61.93 16.32 -94.31
CA ALA A 34 60.58 16.89 -94.33
C ALA A 34 59.54 15.94 -93.72
N ALA A 35 59.55 14.67 -94.12
CA ALA A 35 58.62 13.66 -93.60
C ALA A 35 58.79 13.44 -92.08
N LEU A 36 60.04 13.32 -91.59
CA LEU A 36 60.32 13.19 -90.16
C LEU A 36 59.93 14.43 -89.36
N THR A 37 60.06 15.62 -89.96
CA THR A 37 59.65 16.88 -89.32
C THR A 37 58.13 16.96 -89.18
N GLU A 38 57.38 16.51 -90.19
CA GLU A 38 55.92 16.43 -90.16
C GLU A 38 55.45 15.43 -89.08
N GLU A 39 56.06 14.24 -89.01
CA GLU A 39 55.77 13.24 -87.97
C GLU A 39 56.09 13.78 -86.57
N ALA A 40 57.24 14.43 -86.39
CA ALA A 40 57.61 15.04 -85.12
C ALA A 40 56.62 16.14 -84.69
N THR A 41 56.13 16.94 -85.64
CA THR A 41 55.13 17.98 -85.39
C THR A 41 53.80 17.37 -84.97
N SER A 42 53.34 16.33 -85.67
CA SER A 42 52.12 15.59 -85.31
C SER A 42 52.21 14.96 -83.92
N LEU A 43 53.36 14.36 -83.58
CA LEU A 43 53.60 13.82 -82.24
C LEU A 43 53.59 14.92 -81.17
N LEU A 44 54.23 16.06 -81.44
CA LEU A 44 54.23 17.21 -80.54
C LEU A 44 52.82 17.78 -80.31
N GLU A 45 51.94 17.73 -81.31
CA GLU A 45 50.54 18.13 -81.17
C GLU A 45 49.69 17.11 -80.38
N SER A 46 50.02 15.81 -80.48
CA SER A 46 49.31 14.74 -79.75
C SER A 46 49.62 14.71 -78.25
N LEU A 47 50.83 15.13 -77.85
CA LEU A 47 51.29 15.09 -76.46
C LEU A 47 50.43 15.94 -75.49
N PRO A 48 50.07 17.20 -75.81
CA PRO A 48 49.15 18.00 -75.00
C PRO A 48 47.78 17.34 -74.79
N VAL A 49 47.26 16.67 -75.83
CA VAL A 49 45.97 15.97 -75.75
C VAL A 49 46.06 14.81 -74.76
N LEU A 50 47.12 13.99 -74.88
CA LEU A 50 47.36 12.89 -73.96
C LEU A 50 47.56 13.39 -72.51
N ARG A 51 48.26 14.51 -72.35
CA ARG A 51 48.45 15.15 -71.05
C ARG A 51 47.13 15.61 -70.43
N GLY A 52 46.25 16.19 -71.23
CA GLY A 52 44.90 16.58 -70.79
C GLY A 52 44.10 15.41 -70.25
N PHE A 53 44.11 14.27 -70.94
CA PHE A 53 43.44 13.05 -70.43
C PHE A 53 44.06 12.54 -69.12
N VAL A 54 45.39 12.59 -69.00
CA VAL A 54 46.06 12.19 -67.75
C VAL A 54 45.67 13.12 -66.59
N ASP A 55 45.62 14.42 -66.83
CA ASP A 55 45.22 15.40 -65.81
C ASP A 55 43.75 15.19 -65.37
N GLU A 56 42.85 14.91 -66.32
CA GLU A 56 41.44 14.56 -66.04
C GLU A 56 41.33 13.29 -65.18
N TYR A 57 42.03 12.21 -65.56
CA TYR A 57 42.05 10.98 -64.76
C TYR A 57 42.64 11.17 -63.37
N ILE A 58 43.62 12.06 -63.20
CA ILE A 58 44.18 12.39 -61.89
C ILE A 58 43.11 13.06 -61.01
N GLU A 59 42.33 13.99 -61.55
CA GLU A 59 41.25 14.64 -60.79
C GLU A 59 40.13 13.66 -60.44
N ASP A 60 39.74 12.78 -61.38
CA ASP A 60 38.75 11.73 -61.11
C ASP A 60 39.20 10.79 -59.98
N ILE A 61 40.47 10.35 -60.02
CA ILE A 61 41.04 9.48 -58.99
C ILE A 61 41.04 10.18 -57.62
N LYS A 62 41.33 11.48 -57.57
CA LYS A 62 41.25 12.25 -56.32
C LYS A 62 39.82 12.31 -55.80
N GLY A 63 38.85 12.61 -56.66
CA GLY A 63 37.43 12.65 -56.32
C GLY A 63 36.94 11.33 -55.74
N LEU A 64 37.20 10.23 -56.44
CA LEU A 64 36.84 8.87 -56.00
C LEU A 64 37.55 8.46 -54.71
N SER A 65 38.80 8.89 -54.52
CA SER A 65 39.55 8.61 -53.29
C SER A 65 38.94 9.31 -52.08
N GLU A 66 38.44 10.52 -52.26
CA GLU A 66 37.78 11.29 -51.21
C GLU A 66 36.37 10.74 -50.90
N GLU A 67 35.60 10.38 -51.92
CA GLU A 67 34.31 9.70 -51.74
C GLU A 67 34.48 8.39 -50.98
N ARG A 68 35.48 7.58 -51.36
CA ARG A 68 35.81 6.34 -50.65
C ARG A 68 36.19 6.61 -49.19
N ARG A 69 36.92 7.70 -48.92
CA ARG A 69 37.30 8.09 -47.56
C ARG A 69 36.06 8.41 -46.72
N GLN A 70 35.11 9.14 -47.28
CA GLN A 70 33.86 9.47 -46.61
C GLN A 70 33.02 8.22 -46.34
N LEU A 71 32.83 7.36 -47.34
CA LEU A 71 32.07 6.11 -47.17
C LEU A 71 32.65 5.19 -46.08
N VAL A 72 33.98 5.14 -45.94
CA VAL A 72 34.65 4.39 -44.87
C VAL A 72 34.37 5.00 -43.49
N GLN A 73 34.26 6.32 -43.38
CA GLN A 73 33.89 6.97 -42.12
C GLN A 73 32.43 6.70 -41.76
N ASP A 74 31.54 6.80 -42.73
CA ASP A 74 30.11 6.54 -42.54
C ASP A 74 29.84 5.08 -42.13
N LEU A 75 30.56 4.12 -42.74
CA LEU A 75 30.48 2.71 -42.35
C LEU A 75 30.91 2.49 -40.89
N LYS A 76 31.98 3.14 -40.43
CA LYS A 76 32.41 3.05 -39.03
C LYS A 76 31.37 3.60 -38.08
N ALA A 77 30.77 4.75 -38.41
CA ALA A 77 29.71 5.34 -37.60
C ALA A 77 28.46 4.42 -37.53
N LEU A 78 28.11 3.76 -38.65
CA LEU A 78 27.03 2.79 -38.68
C LEU A 78 27.34 1.52 -37.86
N GLU A 79 28.58 1.03 -37.90
CA GLU A 79 29.02 -0.09 -37.07
C GLU A 79 28.94 0.25 -35.58
N GLU A 80 29.38 1.44 -35.17
CA GLU A 80 29.27 1.93 -33.80
C GLU A 80 27.81 2.01 -33.34
N HIS A 81 26.94 2.61 -34.15
CA HIS A 81 25.51 2.71 -33.85
C HIS A 81 24.83 1.33 -33.77
N ASN A 82 25.20 0.38 -34.64
CA ASN A 82 24.68 -0.98 -34.56
C ASN A 82 25.10 -1.68 -33.27
N ASN A 83 26.36 -1.52 -32.85
CA ASN A 83 26.84 -2.06 -31.58
C ASN A 83 26.06 -1.48 -30.38
N GLU A 84 25.75 -0.18 -30.40
CA GLU A 84 24.91 0.44 -29.36
C GLU A 84 23.49 -0.12 -29.35
N LEU A 85 22.87 -0.30 -30.53
CA LEU A 85 21.54 -0.90 -30.64
C LEU A 85 21.51 -2.35 -30.11
N GLU A 86 22.54 -3.14 -30.40
CA GLU A 86 22.65 -4.50 -29.88
C GLU A 86 22.75 -4.54 -28.35
N GLN A 87 23.53 -3.62 -27.76
CA GLN A 87 23.62 -3.49 -26.30
C GLN A 87 22.27 -3.08 -25.68
N GLN A 88 21.56 -2.13 -26.29
CA GLN A 88 20.22 -1.71 -25.83
C GLN A 88 19.21 -2.86 -25.92
N LEU A 89 19.23 -3.63 -27.01
CA LEU A 89 18.37 -4.79 -27.20
C LEU A 89 18.59 -5.83 -26.09
N GLU A 90 19.85 -6.10 -25.74
CA GLU A 90 20.18 -7.06 -24.69
C GLU A 90 19.74 -6.58 -23.30
N ALA A 91 19.91 -5.29 -22.99
CA ALA A 91 19.41 -4.70 -21.76
C ALA A 91 17.87 -4.84 -21.64
N VAL A 92 17.14 -4.58 -22.73
CA VAL A 92 15.67 -4.73 -22.77
C VAL A 92 15.26 -6.20 -22.62
N ARG A 93 16.01 -7.15 -23.17
CA ARG A 93 15.76 -8.59 -22.98
C ARG A 93 15.92 -8.98 -21.51
N GLN A 94 16.98 -8.54 -20.86
CA GLN A 94 17.21 -8.81 -19.44
C GLN A 94 16.10 -8.22 -18.55
N GLN A 95 15.70 -6.98 -18.82
CA GLN A 95 14.60 -6.33 -18.10
C GLN A 95 13.28 -7.09 -18.26
N ASN A 96 12.98 -7.57 -19.47
CA ASN A 96 11.77 -8.37 -19.73
C ASN A 96 11.80 -9.71 -19.00
N GLN A 97 12.95 -10.37 -18.90
CA GLN A 97 13.08 -11.60 -18.11
C GLN A 97 12.85 -11.34 -16.62
N ALA A 98 13.44 -10.27 -16.07
CA ALA A 98 13.25 -9.87 -14.68
C ALA A 98 11.77 -9.56 -14.38
N LEU A 99 11.09 -8.83 -15.27
CA LEU A 99 9.66 -8.54 -15.14
C LEU A 99 8.79 -9.80 -15.18
N LYS A 100 9.12 -10.77 -16.05
CA LYS A 100 8.40 -12.06 -16.08
C LYS A 100 8.57 -12.82 -14.76
N ALA A 101 9.77 -12.86 -14.20
CA ALA A 101 10.03 -13.51 -12.91
C ALA A 101 9.27 -12.81 -11.77
N ALA A 102 9.31 -11.47 -11.71
CA ALA A 102 8.58 -10.69 -10.73
C ALA A 102 7.05 -10.91 -10.81
N LYS A 103 6.51 -11.00 -12.04
CA LYS A 103 5.10 -11.31 -12.26
C LYS A 103 4.72 -12.70 -11.74
N GLN A 104 5.56 -13.71 -11.97
CA GLN A 104 5.33 -15.07 -11.46
C GLN A 104 5.37 -15.10 -9.93
N ALA A 105 6.35 -14.45 -9.31
CA ALA A 105 6.46 -14.35 -7.86
C ALA A 105 5.25 -13.65 -7.22
N SER A 106 4.78 -12.56 -7.84
CA SER A 106 3.58 -11.85 -7.41
C SER A 106 2.34 -12.73 -7.53
N SER A 107 2.18 -13.45 -8.64
CA SER A 107 1.07 -14.39 -8.83
C SER A 107 1.05 -15.51 -7.79
N ALA A 108 2.22 -16.06 -7.43
CA ALA A 108 2.35 -17.06 -6.37
C ALA A 108 1.96 -16.48 -5.01
N SER A 109 2.38 -15.25 -4.70
CA SER A 109 2.03 -14.55 -3.46
C SER A 109 0.52 -14.30 -3.35
N VAL A 110 -0.12 -13.88 -4.45
CA VAL A 110 -1.59 -13.71 -4.51
C VAL A 110 -2.32 -15.04 -4.25
N SER A 111 -1.84 -16.15 -4.83
CA SER A 111 -2.41 -17.48 -4.58
C SER A 111 -2.30 -17.86 -3.10
N HIS A 112 -1.13 -17.65 -2.50
CA HIS A 112 -0.88 -17.95 -1.09
C HIS A 112 -1.78 -17.13 -0.15
N LEU A 113 -1.89 -15.81 -0.38
CA LEU A 113 -2.76 -14.93 0.41
C LEU A 113 -4.24 -15.31 0.30
N LYS A 114 -4.70 -15.75 -0.89
CA LYS A 114 -6.06 -16.29 -1.05
C LYS A 114 -6.28 -17.55 -0.20
N GLY A 115 -5.27 -18.42 -0.11
CA GLY A 115 -5.29 -19.59 0.77
C GLY A 115 -5.45 -19.21 2.24
N LEU A 116 -4.58 -18.33 2.75
CA LEU A 116 -4.64 -17.84 4.13
C LEU A 116 -5.97 -17.16 4.45
N LYS A 117 -6.52 -16.37 3.52
CA LYS A 117 -7.84 -15.75 3.70
C LYS A 117 -8.92 -16.80 3.94
N LYS A 118 -8.94 -17.88 3.15
CA LYS A 118 -9.91 -18.96 3.28
C LYS A 118 -9.77 -19.71 4.62
N GLU A 119 -8.54 -19.92 5.08
CA GLU A 119 -8.28 -20.53 6.39
C GLU A 119 -8.78 -19.65 7.54
N LEU A 120 -8.59 -18.33 7.44
CA LEU A 120 -9.07 -17.37 8.42
C LEU A 120 -10.61 -17.28 8.44
N GLU A 121 -11.23 -17.29 7.27
CA GLU A 121 -12.69 -17.34 7.12
C GLU A 121 -13.25 -18.62 7.77
N GLY A 122 -12.62 -19.78 7.54
CA GLY A 122 -13.02 -21.03 8.19
C GLY A 122 -12.84 -21.02 9.71
N SER A 123 -11.75 -20.42 10.21
CA SER A 123 -11.50 -20.28 11.64
C SER A 123 -12.52 -19.35 12.31
N THR A 124 -12.88 -18.26 11.63
CA THR A 124 -13.90 -17.31 12.09
C THR A 124 -15.25 -18.00 12.23
N ALA A 125 -15.69 -18.71 11.18
CA ALA A 125 -16.95 -19.44 11.20
C ALA A 125 -17.00 -20.50 12.34
N HIS A 126 -15.88 -21.18 12.59
CA HIS A 126 -15.78 -22.14 13.70
C HIS A 126 -15.91 -21.48 15.08
N LEU A 127 -15.26 -20.34 15.28
CA LEU A 127 -15.35 -19.58 16.53
C LEU A 127 -16.75 -19.01 16.75
N GLU A 128 -17.39 -18.51 15.70
CA GLU A 128 -18.79 -18.04 15.74
C GLU A 128 -19.74 -19.17 16.14
N GLY A 129 -19.55 -20.39 15.61
CA GLY A 129 -20.29 -21.57 16.02
C GLY A 129 -20.11 -21.88 17.51
N LYS A 130 -18.86 -21.87 18.02
CA LYS A 130 -18.59 -22.07 19.45
C LYS A 130 -19.26 -21.02 20.34
N ILE A 131 -19.29 -19.76 19.92
CA ILE A 131 -19.95 -18.68 20.67
C ILE A 131 -21.46 -18.92 20.72
N ALA A 132 -22.07 -19.34 19.62
CA ALA A 132 -23.49 -19.69 19.58
C ALA A 132 -23.82 -20.82 20.55
N ASP A 133 -23.05 -21.91 20.54
CA ASP A 133 -23.23 -23.04 21.46
C ASP A 133 -23.11 -22.63 22.93
N LEU A 134 -22.13 -21.76 23.25
CA LEU A 134 -21.92 -21.25 24.60
C LEU A 134 -23.08 -20.35 25.05
N ARG A 135 -23.61 -19.51 24.16
CA ARG A 135 -24.80 -18.68 24.44
C ARG A 135 -26.02 -19.56 24.72
N GLU A 136 -26.25 -20.59 23.92
CA GLU A 136 -27.37 -21.52 24.14
C GLU A 136 -27.26 -22.22 25.51
N LYS A 137 -26.05 -22.66 25.89
CA LYS A 137 -25.80 -23.24 27.22
C LYS A 137 -26.06 -22.25 28.34
N LEU A 138 -25.65 -20.99 28.18
CA LEU A 138 -25.87 -19.94 29.16
C LEU A 138 -27.36 -19.62 29.31
N ASP A 139 -28.10 -19.51 28.20
CA ASP A 139 -29.54 -19.26 28.20
C ASP A 139 -30.29 -20.42 28.89
N LYS A 140 -29.88 -21.68 28.67
CA LYS A 140 -30.41 -22.84 29.40
C LYS A 140 -30.14 -22.80 30.90
N GLN A 141 -29.02 -22.22 31.34
CA GLN A 141 -28.75 -22.01 32.77
C GLN A 141 -29.55 -20.86 33.37
N LEU A 142 -29.79 -19.79 32.60
CA LEU A 142 -30.53 -18.61 33.06
C LEU A 142 -32.05 -18.82 33.06
N SER A 143 -32.58 -19.59 32.09
CA SER A 143 -34.01 -19.92 31.94
C SER A 143 -34.58 -20.88 32.98
N SER A 144 -33.82 -21.24 34.04
CA SER A 144 -34.44 -21.67 35.29
C SER A 144 -35.08 -20.46 36.00
N ASP A 145 -36.10 -19.87 35.37
CA ASP A 145 -36.79 -18.63 35.75
C ASP A 145 -37.59 -18.70 37.06
N ARG A 146 -37.41 -19.77 37.83
CA ARG A 146 -37.86 -19.83 39.21
C ARG A 146 -36.69 -20.33 40.03
N CYS A 147 -36.19 -19.49 40.93
CA CYS A 147 -35.42 -20.02 42.04
C CYS A 147 -36.33 -21.09 42.68
N PRO A 148 -35.89 -22.35 42.86
CA PRO A 148 -36.74 -23.41 43.42
C PRO A 148 -37.38 -23.02 44.77
N ASN A 149 -36.76 -22.05 45.45
CA ASN A 149 -37.18 -21.45 46.71
C ASN A 149 -37.98 -20.14 46.57
N ASN A 150 -38.24 -19.64 45.35
CA ASN A 150 -39.15 -18.53 45.05
C ASN A 150 -40.16 -18.90 43.95
N PRO A 151 -41.08 -19.83 44.21
CA PRO A 151 -42.13 -20.18 43.25
C PRO A 151 -43.08 -19.02 42.96
N SER A 152 -43.08 -17.98 43.79
CA SER A 152 -44.01 -16.83 43.72
C SER A 152 -43.54 -15.68 42.83
N GLY A 153 -42.26 -15.63 42.43
CA GLY A 153 -41.71 -14.56 41.60
C GLY A 153 -41.73 -13.16 42.24
N LYS A 154 -41.97 -13.05 43.55
CA LYS A 154 -41.99 -11.78 44.28
C LYS A 154 -40.57 -11.21 44.43
N GLY A 155 -40.43 -9.89 44.29
CA GLY A 155 -39.14 -9.18 44.16
C GLY A 155 -38.34 -9.05 45.45
N ASP A 156 -38.96 -9.36 46.57
CA ASP A 156 -38.47 -9.31 47.95
C ASP A 156 -37.88 -10.67 48.43
N HIS A 157 -37.68 -11.61 47.50
CA HIS A 157 -37.06 -12.90 47.81
C HIS A 157 -35.54 -12.80 47.98
N PHE A 158 -35.05 -13.26 49.13
CA PHE A 158 -33.64 -13.49 49.42
C PHE A 158 -33.36 -14.99 49.58
N CYS A 159 -32.38 -15.52 48.85
CA CYS A 159 -31.92 -16.90 49.00
C CYS A 159 -30.45 -17.00 48.59
N GLU A 160 -29.64 -17.60 49.47
CA GLU A 160 -28.19 -17.78 49.28
C GLU A 160 -27.82 -18.65 48.07
N LYS A 161 -28.78 -19.42 47.54
CA LYS A 161 -28.61 -20.31 46.39
C LYS A 161 -29.07 -19.69 45.06
N CYS A 162 -29.69 -18.51 45.05
CA CYS A 162 -30.05 -17.86 43.79
C CYS A 162 -28.82 -17.12 43.20
N PRO A 163 -28.69 -17.02 41.86
CA PRO A 163 -27.53 -16.35 41.22
C PRO A 163 -27.41 -14.86 41.55
N PHE A 164 -28.51 -14.27 42.03
CA PHE A 164 -28.62 -12.92 42.59
C PHE A 164 -29.33 -13.01 43.94
N ALA A 165 -28.86 -12.27 44.93
CA ALA A 165 -29.45 -12.21 46.26
C ALA A 165 -30.82 -11.50 46.28
N MET A 166 -31.08 -10.61 45.32
CA MET A 166 -32.33 -9.86 45.17
C MET A 166 -32.42 -9.15 43.81
N ILE A 167 -33.62 -8.72 43.46
CA ILE A 167 -33.88 -7.82 42.32
C ILE A 167 -34.08 -6.41 42.84
N ALA A 168 -33.44 -5.44 42.19
CA ALA A 168 -33.56 -4.04 42.53
C ALA A 168 -33.66 -3.15 41.30
N TYR A 169 -34.09 -1.93 41.53
CA TYR A 169 -34.49 -0.98 40.50
C TYR A 169 -33.74 0.34 40.67
N HIS A 170 -33.22 0.86 39.57
CA HIS A 170 -32.54 2.15 39.50
C HIS A 170 -33.14 3.00 38.39
N GLN A 171 -33.62 4.19 38.73
CA GLN A 171 -34.13 5.13 37.73
C GLN A 171 -33.06 6.16 37.38
N THR A 172 -32.82 6.34 36.09
CA THR A 172 -31.82 7.25 35.53
C THR A 172 -32.26 7.78 34.16
N ASP A 173 -31.43 8.55 33.46
CA ASP A 173 -31.69 8.98 32.08
C ASP A 173 -31.42 7.85 31.06
N GLU A 174 -31.90 7.99 29.83
CA GLU A 174 -31.75 6.95 28.79
C GLU A 174 -30.30 6.57 28.51
N LYS A 175 -29.41 7.57 28.43
CA LYS A 175 -27.99 7.36 28.11
C LYS A 175 -27.31 6.60 29.23
N SER A 176 -27.58 6.97 30.48
CA SER A 176 -27.07 6.29 31.67
C SER A 176 -27.63 4.86 31.77
N ALA A 177 -28.91 4.65 31.47
CA ALA A 177 -29.51 3.31 31.47
C ALA A 177 -28.87 2.38 30.43
N LYS A 178 -28.67 2.87 29.19
CA LYS A 178 -27.94 2.13 28.13
C LYS A 178 -26.51 1.80 28.54
N ASN A 179 -25.82 2.78 29.13
CA ASN A 179 -24.45 2.57 29.61
C ASN A 179 -24.39 1.51 30.70
N ILE A 180 -25.27 1.57 31.70
CA ILE A 180 -25.36 0.56 32.76
C ILE A 180 -25.64 -0.80 32.15
N TYR A 181 -26.60 -0.91 31.24
CA TYR A 181 -26.97 -2.18 30.63
C TYR A 181 -25.83 -2.81 29.80
N HIS A 182 -25.14 -2.03 28.97
CA HIS A 182 -24.10 -2.55 28.07
C HIS A 182 -22.72 -2.68 28.71
N ARG A 183 -22.40 -1.85 29.71
CA ARG A 183 -21.05 -1.75 30.30
C ARG A 183 -20.99 -2.16 31.77
N GLY A 184 -22.13 -2.42 32.41
CA GLY A 184 -22.23 -2.67 33.84
C GLY A 184 -22.25 -1.37 34.66
N VAL A 185 -22.33 -1.54 35.99
CA VAL A 185 -22.35 -0.41 36.92
C VAL A 185 -20.93 0.10 37.17
N ASP A 186 -20.68 1.38 36.91
CA ASP A 186 -19.43 2.05 37.25
C ASP A 186 -19.62 2.94 38.49
N ILE A 187 -19.06 2.50 39.62
CA ILE A 187 -19.15 3.21 40.90
C ILE A 187 -18.44 4.57 40.85
N SER A 188 -17.44 4.75 39.98
CA SER A 188 -16.70 6.00 39.86
C SER A 188 -17.57 7.15 39.33
N LEU A 189 -18.60 6.82 38.56
CA LEU A 189 -19.58 7.75 37.98
C LEU A 189 -20.76 8.06 38.92
N CYS A 190 -20.88 7.34 40.04
CA CYS A 190 -21.97 7.53 40.99
C CYS A 190 -21.76 8.77 41.86
N GLN A 191 -22.84 9.48 42.17
CA GLN A 191 -22.80 10.61 43.10
C GLN A 191 -22.89 10.12 44.56
N PRO A 192 -22.15 10.74 45.50
CA PRO A 192 -22.26 10.40 46.92
C PRO A 192 -23.62 10.85 47.47
N TYR A 193 -24.20 10.02 48.35
CA TYR A 193 -25.44 10.34 49.05
C TYR A 193 -25.39 9.84 50.51
N ILE A 194 -26.52 9.44 51.10
CA ILE A 194 -26.67 9.13 52.54
C ILE A 194 -25.66 8.09 53.06
N ALA A 195 -25.30 7.09 52.25
CA ALA A 195 -24.33 6.04 52.58
C ALA A 195 -23.02 6.18 51.77
N GLY A 196 -22.65 7.40 51.39
CA GLY A 196 -21.45 7.71 50.61
C GLY A 196 -21.57 7.37 49.12
N LYS A 197 -20.41 7.24 48.45
CA LYS A 197 -20.31 6.98 47.00
C LYS A 197 -20.53 5.49 46.69
N GLY A 198 -21.73 5.17 46.23
CA GLY A 198 -22.16 3.84 45.84
C GLY A 198 -23.29 3.89 44.82
N PHE A 199 -23.69 2.74 44.30
CA PHE A 199 -24.81 2.65 43.36
C PHE A 199 -26.09 2.32 44.13
N TYR A 200 -27.05 3.24 44.10
CA TYR A 200 -28.27 3.19 44.91
C TYR A 200 -29.44 2.65 44.12
N THR A 201 -30.08 1.61 44.63
CA THR A 201 -31.21 0.93 44.00
C THR A 201 -32.30 0.70 45.04
N THR A 202 -33.55 0.49 44.62
CA THR A 202 -34.66 0.19 45.54
C THR A 202 -35.28 -1.16 45.21
N SER A 203 -35.89 -1.81 46.20
CA SER A 203 -36.62 -3.05 46.02
C SER A 203 -37.87 -2.91 45.16
N ARG A 204 -38.34 -1.68 44.89
CA ARG A 204 -39.58 -1.43 44.16
C ARG A 204 -39.46 -0.31 43.13
N GLU A 205 -40.04 -0.54 41.95
CA GLU A 205 -40.07 0.44 40.85
C GLU A 205 -40.75 1.76 41.23
N ASP A 206 -41.83 1.70 42.01
CA ASP A 206 -42.62 2.85 42.46
C ASP A 206 -41.97 3.64 43.60
N TYR A 207 -40.76 3.27 44.03
CA TYR A 207 -40.00 4.00 45.06
C TYR A 207 -38.66 4.53 44.54
N THR A 208 -38.42 4.54 43.22
CA THR A 208 -37.25 5.22 42.63
C THR A 208 -37.42 6.73 42.51
N HIS A 209 -38.58 7.26 42.94
CA HIS A 209 -38.98 8.65 42.74
C HIS A 209 -37.90 9.61 43.25
N HIS A 210 -37.65 10.65 42.45
CA HIS A 210 -36.67 11.73 42.64
C HIS A 210 -35.27 11.55 42.02
N LYS A 211 -34.85 10.38 41.52
CA LYS A 211 -33.51 10.25 40.89
C LYS A 211 -33.41 10.77 39.45
N ALA A 212 -34.53 10.80 38.69
CA ALA A 212 -34.57 11.29 37.30
C ALA A 212 -35.71 12.29 37.02
N HIS A 213 -36.25 12.97 38.04
CA HIS A 213 -37.33 13.98 37.90
C HIS A 213 -38.54 13.53 37.05
N ASN A 214 -39.24 12.48 37.51
CA ASN A 214 -40.56 12.01 37.05
C ASN A 214 -40.68 11.43 35.62
N ARG A 215 -39.65 11.49 34.75
CA ARG A 215 -39.65 10.84 33.42
C ARG A 215 -38.24 10.38 33.06
N GLY A 216 -37.98 9.09 33.17
CA GLY A 216 -36.64 8.51 32.92
C GLY A 216 -36.72 7.05 32.50
N PHE A 217 -35.57 6.40 32.44
CA PHE A 217 -35.46 4.97 32.21
C PHE A 217 -35.24 4.23 33.52
N MET A 218 -35.91 3.09 33.66
CA MET A 218 -35.65 2.14 34.72
C MET A 218 -34.60 1.15 34.26
N VAL A 219 -33.67 0.82 35.16
CA VAL A 219 -32.78 -0.33 35.03
C VAL A 219 -33.15 -1.33 36.11
N LYS A 220 -33.48 -2.56 35.70
CA LYS A 220 -33.72 -3.70 36.58
C LYS A 220 -32.41 -4.47 36.74
N LEU A 221 -31.96 -4.67 37.97
CA LEU A 221 -30.68 -5.31 38.27
C LEU A 221 -30.85 -6.50 39.20
N GLY A 222 -30.04 -7.53 39.00
CA GLY A 222 -29.79 -8.56 39.99
C GLY A 222 -28.61 -8.15 40.87
N LEU A 223 -28.80 -8.09 42.18
CA LEU A 223 -27.77 -7.66 43.13
C LEU A 223 -27.15 -8.84 43.88
N ARG A 224 -25.86 -8.73 44.18
CA ARG A 224 -25.11 -9.60 45.10
C ARG A 224 -24.60 -8.78 46.27
N LEU A 225 -25.30 -8.81 47.39
CA LEU A 225 -25.02 -7.90 48.51
C LEU A 225 -23.75 -8.24 49.30
N GLY A 226 -23.29 -9.50 49.31
CA GLY A 226 -22.17 -9.94 50.16
C GLY A 226 -22.38 -9.62 51.63
N ARG A 227 -21.38 -9.02 52.29
CA ARG A 227 -21.53 -8.60 53.69
C ARG A 227 -22.24 -7.23 53.75
N ALA A 228 -23.55 -7.27 53.99
CA ALA A 228 -24.37 -6.07 54.07
C ALA A 228 -24.46 -5.49 55.49
N ARG A 229 -24.47 -4.16 55.61
CA ARG A 229 -24.87 -3.46 56.84
C ARG A 229 -26.31 -2.97 56.71
N ILE A 230 -27.13 -3.20 57.73
CA ILE A 230 -28.53 -2.74 57.75
C ILE A 230 -28.63 -1.47 58.59
N PHE A 231 -29.34 -0.46 58.06
CA PHE A 231 -29.76 0.74 58.78
C PHE A 231 -31.28 0.83 58.80
N ASP A 232 -31.84 1.15 59.96
CA ASP A 232 -33.26 1.44 60.11
C ASP A 232 -33.52 2.96 60.01
N GLU A 233 -34.71 3.31 59.54
CA GLU A 233 -35.23 4.67 59.53
C GLU A 233 -35.32 5.21 60.98
N ASP A 234 -34.73 6.39 61.26
CA ASP A 234 -34.98 7.04 62.56
C ASP A 234 -36.46 7.45 62.67
N GLY A 235 -37.02 7.53 63.87
CA GLY A 235 -38.44 7.90 64.10
C GLY A 235 -38.86 9.30 63.60
N ARG A 236 -38.02 9.96 62.79
CA ARG A 236 -38.28 11.21 62.05
C ARG A 236 -38.17 11.03 60.53
N GLY A 237 -38.23 9.80 60.04
CA GLY A 237 -38.24 9.49 58.61
C GLY A 237 -36.88 9.68 57.92
N ARG A 238 -35.77 9.69 58.68
CA ARG A 238 -34.42 9.86 58.12
C ARG A 238 -33.58 8.62 58.39
N ALA A 239 -33.17 7.95 57.32
CA ALA A 239 -32.09 6.99 57.41
C ALA A 239 -30.79 7.73 57.74
N ARG A 240 -30.24 7.54 58.94
CA ARG A 240 -28.91 8.04 59.27
C ARG A 240 -27.99 6.85 59.47
N ALA A 241 -27.06 6.66 58.53
CA ALA A 241 -25.92 5.79 58.72
C ALA A 241 -25.03 6.39 59.82
N ARG A 242 -25.24 5.99 61.08
CA ARG A 242 -24.45 6.47 62.22
C ARG A 242 -23.66 5.35 62.88
N GLY A 243 -22.40 5.65 63.19
CA GLY A 243 -21.53 4.75 63.94
C GLY A 243 -21.91 4.68 65.42
N PRO A 244 -21.25 3.81 66.21
CA PRO A 244 -21.49 3.64 67.65
C PRO A 244 -21.38 4.95 68.45
N LEU A 245 -20.63 5.92 67.95
CA LEU A 245 -20.40 7.25 68.54
C LEU A 245 -21.22 8.37 67.87
N ASN A 246 -22.30 8.03 67.15
CA ASN A 246 -23.18 8.99 66.46
C ASN A 246 -22.52 9.74 65.28
N GLU A 247 -21.35 9.29 64.82
CA GLU A 247 -20.63 9.83 63.66
C GLU A 247 -21.24 9.38 62.33
N PRO A 248 -21.19 10.20 61.26
CA PRO A 248 -21.59 9.76 59.92
C PRO A 248 -20.75 8.55 59.46
N LEU A 249 -21.42 7.48 59.04
CA LEU A 249 -20.80 6.36 58.32
C LEU A 249 -20.92 6.65 56.82
N ASP A 250 -19.82 7.04 56.20
CA ASP A 250 -19.71 7.12 54.75
C ASP A 250 -19.33 5.76 54.14
N GLY A 251 -19.40 5.67 52.81
CA GLY A 251 -19.11 4.44 52.08
C GLY A 251 -17.68 3.95 52.22
N GLU A 252 -16.70 4.84 52.46
CA GLU A 252 -15.29 4.45 52.64
C GLU A 252 -15.08 3.79 53.99
N ARG A 253 -15.66 4.35 55.06
CA ARG A 253 -15.64 3.76 56.40
C ARG A 253 -16.36 2.41 56.42
N LEU A 254 -17.51 2.29 55.73
CA LEU A 254 -18.23 1.03 55.63
C LEU A 254 -17.44 -0.05 54.91
N LYS A 255 -16.74 0.30 53.82
CA LYS A 255 -15.79 -0.61 53.15
C LYS A 255 -14.62 -1.00 54.06
N ALA A 256 -14.06 -0.04 54.81
CA ALA A 256 -12.96 -0.30 55.75
C ALA A 256 -13.37 -1.25 56.89
N MET A 257 -14.65 -1.22 57.28
CA MET A 257 -15.24 -2.17 58.25
C MET A 257 -15.58 -3.54 57.62
N GLY A 258 -15.31 -3.73 56.33
CA GLY A 258 -15.54 -4.97 55.58
C GLY A 258 -16.97 -5.17 55.12
N TYR A 259 -17.78 -4.11 55.00
CA TYR A 259 -19.11 -4.19 54.39
C TYR A 259 -19.03 -3.89 52.89
N ASP A 260 -19.65 -4.75 52.10
CA ASP A 260 -19.71 -4.64 50.63
C ASP A 260 -20.91 -3.82 50.15
N SER A 261 -21.94 -3.76 50.99
CA SER A 261 -23.21 -3.12 50.68
C SER A 261 -23.92 -2.61 51.94
N VAL A 262 -24.92 -1.78 51.72
CA VAL A 262 -25.83 -1.28 52.74
C VAL A 262 -27.25 -1.57 52.32
N ILE A 263 -28.07 -1.96 53.30
CA ILE A 263 -29.52 -2.02 53.19
C ILE A 263 -30.08 -0.93 54.10
N VAL A 264 -30.85 -0.02 53.54
CA VAL A 264 -31.63 0.95 54.30
C VAL A 264 -33.08 0.49 54.30
N ALA A 265 -33.56 0.13 55.49
CA ALA A 265 -34.93 -0.28 55.70
C ALA A 265 -35.81 0.94 55.98
N TYR A 266 -36.66 1.27 55.01
CA TYR A 266 -37.73 2.25 55.19
C TYR A 266 -39.04 1.53 55.51
N THR A 267 -40.01 2.28 56.04
CA THR A 267 -41.33 1.75 56.40
C THR A 267 -42.02 0.95 55.26
N ASN A 268 -41.80 1.30 54.00
CA ASN A 268 -42.53 0.73 52.85
C ASN A 268 -41.67 0.10 51.74
N PHE A 269 -40.34 0.22 51.81
CA PHE A 269 -39.41 -0.30 50.80
C PHE A 269 -37.99 -0.45 51.37
N LEU A 270 -37.14 -1.16 50.65
CA LEU A 270 -35.71 -1.27 50.96
C LEU A 270 -34.91 -0.51 49.91
N GLU A 271 -33.92 0.26 50.35
CA GLU A 271 -32.89 0.81 49.45
C GLU A 271 -31.59 0.04 49.65
N TYR A 272 -30.97 -0.34 48.54
CA TYR A 272 -29.71 -1.07 48.52
C TYR A 272 -28.63 -0.19 47.91
N ILE A 273 -27.50 -0.11 48.59
CA ILE A 273 -26.30 0.59 48.14
C ILE A 273 -25.21 -0.45 47.96
N ILE A 274 -24.71 -0.58 46.74
CA ILE A 274 -23.55 -1.43 46.45
C ILE A 274 -22.31 -0.58 46.20
N TYR A 275 -21.18 -1.07 46.68
CA TYR A 275 -19.91 -0.36 46.59
C TYR A 275 -18.95 -0.89 45.52
N GLU A 276 -19.35 -1.96 44.84
CA GLU A 276 -18.61 -2.63 43.78
C GLU A 276 -19.54 -2.92 42.60
N GLY A 277 -19.20 -2.42 41.42
CA GLY A 277 -20.05 -2.49 40.22
C GLY A 277 -20.34 -3.92 39.75
N ALA A 278 -19.36 -4.82 39.87
CA ALA A 278 -19.47 -6.22 39.48
C ALA A 278 -20.56 -7.00 40.25
N ARG A 279 -21.07 -6.43 41.35
CA ARG A 279 -22.15 -7.02 42.16
C ARG A 279 -23.55 -6.65 41.70
N ALA A 280 -23.67 -5.76 40.73
CA ALA A 280 -24.92 -5.50 40.02
C ALA A 280 -24.82 -6.03 38.59
N VAL A 281 -25.72 -6.96 38.26
CA VAL A 281 -25.88 -7.43 36.90
C VAL A 281 -27.13 -6.80 36.31
N PRO A 282 -27.01 -5.93 35.29
CA PRO A 282 -28.17 -5.40 34.58
C PRO A 282 -28.94 -6.56 33.94
N LEU A 283 -30.25 -6.60 34.17
CA LEU A 283 -31.13 -7.64 33.63
C LEU A 283 -32.02 -7.10 32.52
N ASP A 284 -32.51 -5.87 32.69
CA ASP A 284 -33.42 -5.21 31.75
C ASP A 284 -33.33 -3.68 31.93
N TRP A 285 -33.72 -2.93 30.91
CA TRP A 285 -33.88 -1.47 30.99
C TRP A 285 -35.01 -0.99 30.09
N TYR A 286 -35.84 -0.06 30.56
CA TYR A 286 -37.07 0.35 29.87
C TYR A 286 -37.53 1.78 30.24
N PRO A 287 -38.31 2.47 29.39
CA PRO A 287 -38.92 3.75 29.74
C PRO A 287 -39.87 3.61 30.94
N TYR A 288 -39.81 4.55 31.90
CA TYR A 288 -40.65 4.55 33.11
C TYR A 288 -41.53 5.82 33.22
N PRO A 289 -42.84 5.70 33.53
CA PRO A 289 -43.56 4.46 33.84
C PRO A 289 -43.70 3.55 32.62
N ARG A 290 -43.66 2.22 32.82
CA ARG A 290 -43.93 1.25 31.75
C ARG A 290 -45.30 1.60 31.16
N GLN A 291 -45.35 1.96 29.88
CA GLN A 291 -46.61 2.08 29.15
C GLN A 291 -47.26 0.69 29.20
N ARG A 292 -48.32 0.55 29.99
CA ARG A 292 -49.13 -0.67 29.99
C ARG A 292 -49.92 -0.67 28.69
N HIS A 293 -49.58 -1.57 27.78
CA HIS A 293 -50.48 -1.97 26.70
C HIS A 293 -51.49 -2.98 27.23
#